data_AF-A0A965JWG8-F1
#
_entry.id   AF-A0A965JWG8-F1
#
_cell.length_a   1.000
_cell.length_b   1.000
_cell.length_c   1.000
_cell.angle_alpha   90.00
_cell.angle_beta   90.00
_cell.angle_gamma   90.00
#
_symmetry.space_group_name_H-M   'P 1'
#
loop_
_entity.id
_entity.type
_entity.pdbx_description
1 polymer ?
#
loop_
_entity_poly.entity_id
_entity_poly.type
_entity_poly.pdbx_seq_one_letter_code
_entity_poly.pdbx_strand_id
1 'polypeptide(L)'
;MGAIETETGSDARRHEILRIATRIFAEHGFQTTTMEQVAKEVGFTKPIIYQHFSSKDALYEEIVASTAARLLVSLQAATSVDQSPRQRVEAAFRVYFELVVRESDAFRVLFLQAGSNEHS
;
A
#
# COMPACT_ATOMS: atom_id res chain seq x y z
N MET A 1 -7.76 12.93 -28.66
CA MET A 1 -6.85 14.07 -28.40
C MET A 1 -7.45 14.85 -27.24
N GLY A 2 -7.03 14.57 -26.01
CA GLY A 2 -7.59 15.21 -24.81
C GLY A 2 -6.95 14.67 -23.54
N ALA A 3 -6.27 15.56 -22.81
CA ALA A 3 -5.78 15.43 -21.44
C ALA A 3 -4.83 14.25 -21.15
N ILE A 4 -3.60 14.34 -21.64
CA ILE A 4 -2.44 13.90 -20.84
C ILE A 4 -2.06 15.10 -19.98
N GLU A 5 -2.94 15.47 -19.05
CA GLU A 5 -2.59 16.42 -18.00
C GLU A 5 -1.49 15.76 -17.19
N THR A 6 -0.30 16.32 -17.31
CA THR A 6 0.85 16.10 -16.44
C THR A 6 0.35 15.81 -15.03
N GLU A 7 0.51 14.57 -14.58
CA GLU A 7 0.43 14.23 -13.15
C GLU A 7 1.30 15.28 -12.45
N THR A 8 0.67 16.17 -11.66
CA THR A 8 1.35 17.34 -11.09
C THR A 8 2.60 16.82 -10.37
N GLY A 9 3.76 17.44 -10.53
CA GLY A 9 5.01 16.90 -9.96
C GLY A 9 4.98 16.62 -8.45
N SER A 10 3.98 17.15 -7.73
CA SER A 10 3.64 16.79 -6.35
C SER A 10 3.05 15.38 -6.20
N ASP A 11 2.14 14.97 -7.09
CA ASP A 11 1.45 13.67 -7.04
C ASP A 11 2.41 12.54 -7.43
N ALA A 12 3.22 12.75 -8.48
CA ALA A 12 4.26 11.80 -8.88
C ALA A 12 5.26 11.54 -7.74
N ARG A 13 5.68 12.60 -7.02
CA ARG A 13 6.55 12.47 -5.83
C ARG A 13 5.85 11.74 -4.69
N ARG A 14 4.58 12.05 -4.45
CA ARG A 14 3.78 11.36 -3.41
C ARG A 14 3.71 9.86 -3.70
N HIS A 15 3.43 9.47 -4.94
CA HIS A 15 3.41 8.07 -5.36
C HIS A 15 4.78 7.39 -5.20
N GLU A 16 5.86 8.08 -5.54
CA GLU A 16 7.22 7.57 -5.36
C GLU A 16 7.55 7.33 -3.88
N ILE A 17 7.21 8.27 -3.00
CA ILE A 17 7.38 8.13 -1.55
C ILE A 17 6.60 6.92 -1.05
N LEU A 18 5.32 6.78 -1.41
CA LEU A 18 4.49 5.63 -1.00
C LEU A 18 5.10 4.30 -1.43
N ARG A 19 5.53 4.20 -2.69
CA ARG A 19 6.10 2.97 -3.25
C ARG A 19 7.36 2.54 -2.50
N ILE A 20 8.28 3.49 -2.27
CA ILE A 20 9.56 3.19 -1.60
C ILE A 20 9.33 2.92 -0.10
N ALA A 21 8.50 3.71 0.57
CA ALA A 21 8.16 3.51 1.98
C ALA A 21 7.48 2.15 2.21
N THR A 22 6.61 1.70 1.30
CA THR A 22 5.99 0.37 1.37
C THR A 22 7.03 -0.74 1.41
N ARG A 23 8.04 -0.67 0.53
CA ARG A 23 9.15 -1.64 0.51
C ARG A 23 9.93 -1.63 1.82
N ILE A 24 10.32 -0.44 2.30
CA ILE A 24 11.12 -0.29 3.53
C ILE A 24 10.34 -0.84 4.74
N PHE A 25 9.05 -0.52 4.85
CA PHE A 25 8.20 -1.05 5.93
C PHE A 25 8.04 -2.57 5.85
N ALA A 26 7.99 -3.15 4.65
CA ALA A 26 7.93 -4.61 4.47
C ALA A 26 9.25 -5.33 4.80
N GLU A 27 10.38 -4.71 4.48
CA GLU A 27 11.73 -5.26 4.69
C GLU A 27 12.18 -5.15 6.15
N HIS A 28 12.00 -3.97 6.75
CA HIS A 28 12.54 -3.67 8.09
C HIS A 28 11.48 -3.74 9.19
N GLY A 29 10.20 -3.60 8.83
CA GLY A 29 9.10 -3.44 9.77
C GLY A 29 8.80 -1.97 10.04
N PHE A 30 7.53 -1.68 10.30
CA PHE A 30 7.06 -0.32 10.58
C PHE A 30 7.72 0.30 11.82
N GLN A 31 7.88 -0.46 12.91
CA GLN A 31 8.39 0.06 14.18
C GLN A 31 9.87 0.47 14.11
N THR A 32 10.69 -0.29 13.40
CA THR A 32 12.13 -0.07 13.27
C THR A 32 12.48 0.99 12.22
N THR A 33 11.55 1.28 11.31
CA THR A 33 11.74 2.29 10.25
C THR A 33 11.51 3.70 10.79
N THR A 34 12.35 4.65 10.36
CA THR A 34 12.21 6.08 10.66
C THR A 34 11.94 6.91 9.41
N MET A 35 11.41 8.12 9.59
CA MET A 35 11.17 9.06 8.48
C MET A 35 12.49 9.52 7.83
N GLU A 36 13.58 9.56 8.61
CA GLU A 36 14.95 9.80 8.13
C GLU A 36 15.37 8.77 7.08
N GLN A 37 15.12 7.49 7.37
CA GLN A 37 15.48 6.39 6.48
C GLN A 37 14.65 6.44 5.20
N VAL A 38 13.34 6.68 5.32
CA VAL A 38 12.46 6.87 4.15
C VAL A 38 12.96 8.02 3.27
N ALA A 39 13.26 9.18 3.86
CA ALA A 39 13.80 10.32 3.11
C ALA A 39 15.09 9.97 2.35
N LYS A 40 16.02 9.29 3.04
CA LYS A 40 17.30 8.86 2.46
C LYS A 40 17.09 7.90 1.28
N GLU A 41 16.23 6.90 1.42
CA GLU A 41 15.98 5.89 0.40
C GLU A 41 15.19 6.42 -0.80
N VAL A 42 14.27 7.35 -0.57
CA VAL A 42 13.56 8.06 -1.66
C VAL A 42 14.50 9.03 -2.39
N GLY A 43 15.58 9.48 -1.74
CA GLY A 43 16.48 10.51 -2.27
C GLY A 43 15.94 11.93 -2.08
N PHE A 44 15.00 12.13 -1.15
CA PHE A 44 14.45 13.44 -0.81
C PHE A 44 14.95 13.93 0.55
N THR A 45 14.89 15.24 0.77
CA THR A 45 15.20 15.83 2.07
C THR A 45 14.02 15.61 3.03
N LYS A 46 14.28 15.59 4.35
CA LYS A 46 13.21 15.49 5.35
C LYS A 46 12.07 16.49 5.15
N PRO A 47 12.33 17.80 4.91
CA PRO A 47 11.25 18.76 4.70
C PRO A 47 10.32 18.40 3.53
N ILE A 48 10.85 17.81 2.46
CA ILE A 48 10.04 17.36 1.31
C ILE A 48 9.13 16.20 1.71
N ILE A 49 9.65 15.20 2.43
CA ILE A 49 8.81 14.09 2.92
C ILE A 49 7.70 14.61 3.83
N TYR A 50 8.03 15.51 4.78
CA TYR A 50 7.06 16.07 5.72
C TYR A 50 6.02 17.00 5.08
N GLN A 51 6.28 17.56 3.90
CA GLN A 51 5.26 18.27 3.11
C GLN A 51 4.18 17.33 2.58
N HIS A 52 4.52 16.06 2.30
CA HIS A 52 3.57 15.07 1.80
C HIS A 52 2.94 14.24 2.91
N PHE A 53 3.68 13.93 3.98
CA PHE A 53 3.25 13.05 5.07
C PHE A 53 3.66 13.65 6.42
N SER A 54 2.67 13.99 7.25
CA SER A 54 2.88 14.64 8.54
C SER A 54 3.61 13.77 9.58
N SER A 55 3.51 12.45 9.47
CA SER A 55 4.15 11.49 10.37
C SER A 55 4.41 10.14 9.69
N LYS A 56 5.15 9.26 10.38
CA LYS A 56 5.33 7.86 9.98
C LYS A 56 3.99 7.12 9.97
N ASP A 57 3.13 7.42 10.94
CA ASP A 57 1.79 6.83 11.07
C ASP A 57 0.91 7.24 9.88
N ALA A 58 0.90 8.53 9.51
CA ALA A 58 0.12 9.01 8.36
C ALA A 58 0.55 8.36 7.04
N LEU A 59 1.87 8.17 6.86
CA LEU A 59 2.41 7.46 5.70
C LEU A 59 1.97 5.98 5.69
N TYR A 60 1.99 5.32 6.85
CA TYR A 60 1.57 3.93 6.99
C TYR A 60 0.06 3.76 6.77
N GLU A 61 -0.76 4.62 7.37
CA GLU A 61 -2.22 4.63 7.20
C GLU A 61 -2.62 4.73 5.73
N GLU A 62 -1.94 5.56 4.95
CA GLU A 62 -2.20 5.70 3.53
C GLU A 62 -1.77 4.48 2.70
N ILE A 63 -0.65 3.85 3.05
CA ILE A 63 -0.23 2.58 2.44
C ILE A 63 -1.29 1.50 2.72
N VAL A 64 -1.75 1.39 3.97
CA VAL A 64 -2.79 0.45 4.38
C VAL A 64 -4.11 0.73 3.67
N ALA A 65 -4.58 1.98 3.68
CA ALA A 65 -5.83 2.37 3.06
C ALA A 65 -5.83 2.14 1.55
N SER A 66 -4.75 2.52 0.86
CA SER A 66 -4.62 2.32 -0.59
C SER A 66 -4.57 0.84 -0.94
N THR A 67 -3.87 0.02 -0.14
CA THR A 67 -3.75 -1.43 -0.38
C THR A 67 -5.08 -2.14 -0.12
N ALA A 68 -5.78 -1.79 0.96
CA ALA A 68 -7.11 -2.33 1.26
C ALA A 68 -8.12 -1.95 0.16
N ALA A 69 -8.10 -0.71 -0.32
CA ALA A 69 -8.96 -0.26 -1.42
C ALA A 69 -8.70 -1.06 -2.70
N ARG A 70 -7.43 -1.28 -3.08
CA ARG A 70 -7.08 -2.10 -4.26
C ARG A 70 -7.55 -3.55 -4.12
N LEU A 71 -7.41 -4.14 -2.93
CA LEU A 71 -7.91 -5.49 -2.66
C LEU A 71 -9.43 -5.55 -2.80
N LEU A 72 -10.17 -4.60 -2.22
CA LEU A 72 -11.63 -4.54 -2.33
C LEU A 72 -12.09 -4.41 -3.79
N VAL A 73 -11.48 -3.52 -4.57
CA VAL A 73 -11.79 -3.35 -6.00
C VAL A 73 -11.53 -4.64 -6.77
N SER A 74 -10.43 -5.33 -6.48
CA SER A 74 -10.08 -6.59 -7.16
C SER A 74 -11.04 -7.73 -6.81
N LEU A 75 -11.46 -7.82 -5.53
CA LEU A 75 -12.45 -8.80 -5.08
C LEU A 75 -13.83 -8.53 -5.70
N GLN A 76 -14.23 -7.26 -5.77
CA GLN A 76 -15.47 -6.86 -6.45
C GLN A 76 -15.43 -7.19 -7.94
N ALA A 77 -14.30 -6.95 -8.62
CA ALA A 77 -14.16 -7.25 -10.04
C ALA A 77 -14.19 -8.76 -10.35
N ALA A 78 -13.69 -9.60 -9.43
CA ALA A 78 -13.65 -11.05 -9.63
C ALA A 78 -14.92 -11.80 -9.19
N THR A 79 -15.78 -11.15 -8.40
CA THR A 79 -17.03 -11.75 -7.93
C THR A 79 -18.24 -11.16 -8.64
N SER A 80 -19.14 -12.03 -9.11
CA SER A 80 -20.41 -11.65 -9.73
C SER A 80 -21.59 -12.29 -9.01
N VAL A 81 -22.76 -11.65 -9.11
CA VAL A 81 -24.03 -12.20 -8.61
C VAL A 81 -24.49 -13.44 -9.37
N ASP A 82 -24.04 -13.62 -10.61
CA ASP A 82 -24.38 -14.77 -11.46
C ASP A 82 -23.58 -16.03 -11.11
N GLN A 83 -22.58 -15.91 -10.24
CA GLN A 83 -21.76 -17.02 -9.78
C GLN A 83 -22.42 -17.75 -8.60
N SER A 84 -22.29 -19.07 -8.56
CA SER A 84 -22.62 -19.84 -7.36
C SER A 84 -21.74 -19.39 -6.16
N PRO A 85 -22.19 -19.60 -4.91
CA PRO A 85 -21.39 -19.25 -3.73
C PRO A 85 -19.98 -19.84 -3.75
N ARG A 86 -19.84 -21.09 -4.21
CA ARG A 86 -18.53 -21.75 -4.37
C ARG A 86 -17.63 -21.02 -5.37
N GLN A 87 -18.15 -20.65 -6.53
CA GLN A 87 -17.38 -19.93 -7.56
C GLN A 87 -16.93 -18.55 -7.07
N ARG A 88 -17.76 -17.85 -6.29
CA ARG A 88 -17.39 -16.55 -5.69
C ARG A 88 -16.23 -16.70 -4.71
N VAL A 89 -16.27 -17.74 -3.86
CA VAL A 89 -15.16 -18.04 -2.94
C VAL A 89 -13.89 -18.40 -3.70
N GLU A 90 -13.97 -19.28 -4.70
CA GLU A 90 -12.81 -19.67 -5.53
C GLU A 90 -12.19 -18.46 -6.27
N ALA A 91 -13.01 -17.56 -6.80
CA ALA A 91 -12.55 -16.33 -7.44
C ALA A 91 -11.90 -15.35 -6.45
N ALA A 92 -12.48 -15.18 -5.26
CA ALA A 92 -11.92 -14.35 -4.21
C ALA A 92 -10.54 -14.86 -3.73
N PHE A 93 -10.41 -16.17 -3.51
CA PHE A 93 -9.13 -16.79 -3.14
C PHE A 93 -8.07 -16.63 -4.23
N ARG A 94 -8.46 -16.78 -5.51
CA ARG A 94 -7.54 -16.56 -6.64
C ARG A 94 -7.00 -15.14 -6.64
N VAL A 95 -7.87 -14.14 -6.55
CA VAL A 95 -7.47 -12.72 -6.50
C VAL A 95 -6.57 -12.44 -5.31
N TYR A 96 -6.93 -12.96 -4.13
CA TYR A 96 -6.12 -12.80 -2.93
C TYR A 96 -4.69 -13.33 -3.15
N PHE A 97 -4.54 -14.56 -3.67
CA PHE A 97 -3.21 -15.12 -3.92
C PHE A 97 -2.45 -14.39 -5.03
N GLU A 98 -3.12 -13.97 -6.10
CA GLU A 98 -2.48 -13.17 -7.16
C GLU A 98 -1.92 -11.85 -6.63
N LEU A 99 -2.68 -11.19 -5.74
CA LEU A 99 -2.26 -9.95 -5.08
C LEU A 99 -1.10 -10.18 -4.11
N VAL A 100 -1.14 -11.23 -3.29
CA VAL A 100 -0.05 -11.58 -2.36
C VAL A 100 1.25 -11.88 -3.12
N VAL A 101 1.16 -12.55 -4.27
CA VAL A 101 2.33 -12.89 -5.09
C VAL A 101 2.88 -11.66 -5.82
N ARG A 102 2.03 -10.76 -6.30
CA ARG A 102 2.45 -9.56 -7.05
C ARG A 102 2.91 -8.40 -6.17
N GLU A 103 2.24 -8.18 -5.04
CA GLU A 103 2.44 -7.03 -4.15
C GLU A 103 2.83 -7.50 -2.74
N SER A 104 3.86 -8.36 -2.66
CA SER A 104 4.29 -8.97 -1.39
C SER A 104 4.52 -7.94 -0.29
N ASP A 105 5.10 -6.79 -0.63
CA ASP A 105 5.48 -5.77 0.35
C ASP A 105 4.26 -5.04 0.91
N ALA A 106 3.35 -4.59 0.06
CA ALA A 106 2.13 -3.91 0.48
C ALA A 106 1.24 -4.82 1.34
N PHE A 107 1.11 -6.10 0.95
CA PHE A 107 0.39 -7.10 1.74
C PHE A 107 1.08 -7.39 3.07
N ARG A 108 2.40 -7.51 3.07
CA ARG A 108 3.17 -7.65 4.31
C ARG A 108 2.94 -6.46 5.24
N VAL A 109 2.97 -5.23 4.74
CA VAL A 109 2.68 -4.04 5.56
C VAL A 109 1.26 -4.09 6.12
N LEU A 110 0.26 -4.45 5.31
CA LEU A 110 -1.14 -4.55 5.73
C LEU A 110 -1.37 -5.62 6.82
N PHE A 111 -0.72 -6.78 6.71
CA PHE A 111 -0.99 -7.94 7.59
C PHE A 111 0.03 -8.14 8.74
N LEU A 112 1.27 -7.64 8.64
CA LEU A 112 2.30 -7.80 9.68
C LEU A 112 1.94 -7.11 11.00
N GLN A 113 1.14 -6.03 10.99
CA GLN A 113 0.65 -5.41 12.23
C GLN A 113 -0.64 -6.06 12.76
N ALA A 114 -1.46 -6.68 11.89
CA ALA A 114 -2.67 -7.37 12.33
C ALA A 114 -2.35 -8.57 13.25
N GLY A 115 -1.19 -9.21 13.07
CA GLY A 115 -0.66 -10.25 13.96
C GLY A 115 0.17 -9.75 15.14
N SER A 116 0.44 -8.43 15.23
CA SER A 116 1.26 -7.83 16.30
C SER A 116 0.45 -7.01 17.31
N ASN A 117 -0.87 -6.91 17.14
CA ASN A 117 -1.79 -6.23 18.06
C ASN A 117 -2.31 -7.14 19.19
N GLU A 118 -1.51 -8.12 19.62
CA GLU A 118 -1.64 -8.72 20.95
C GLU A 118 -0.49 -8.20 21.80
N HIS A 119 -0.82 -7.51 22.89
CA HIS A 119 0.06 -6.88 23.91
C HIS A 119 0.27 -5.36 23.75
N SER A 120 -0.65 -4.58 24.32
CA SER A 120 -0.40 -3.90 25.62
C SER A 120 -1.68 -3.35 26.22
#